data_AF-A0A3R7QE04-F1
#
_entry.id   AF-A0A3R7QE04-F1
#
_cell.length_a   1.000
_cell.length_b   1.000
_cell.length_c   1.000
_cell.angle_alpha   90.00
_cell.angle_beta   90.00
_cell.angle_gamma   90.00
#
_symmetry.space_group_name_H-M   'P 1'
#
loop_
_entity.id
_entity.type
_entity.pdbx_description
1 polymer ?
#
loop_
_entity_poly.entity_id
_entity_poly.type
_entity_poly.pdbx_seq_one_letter_code
_entity_poly.pdbx_strand_id
1 'polypeptide(L)'
;MSCIDINDGEAHIKPEYILPKEASGEKKEEESGASEGADSTSEPPQKKQKFTGRNKKRPKLVKVPKSSKLCRQLWCLRVGEDPKTKCTYPNCVFSHDVATFLNNKGEDRGTECHNFRTYGMCPYGLMCSFGSDHIEGTGNKVNEELWEKFKNKPPVTNTLKKEVQQLLWKRKYDFTKAMQAHRAAHEEATSKIGEAELATQDMSVEESEKTKAIGPAPEEDLIKLTSREKKKVSVI
;
A
#
# COMPACT_ATOMS: atom_id res chain seq x y z
N MET A 1 32.71 -22.35 -3.72
CA MET A 1 31.59 -21.78 -4.49
C MET A 1 30.81 -22.93 -5.12
N SER A 2 29.67 -23.31 -4.55
CA SER A 2 28.76 -24.26 -5.20
C SER A 2 27.95 -23.51 -6.26
N CYS A 3 28.04 -23.94 -7.51
CA CYS A 3 27.28 -23.41 -8.63
C CYS A 3 25.79 -23.65 -8.37
N ILE A 4 25.00 -22.58 -8.28
CA ILE A 4 23.55 -22.63 -8.22
C ILE A 4 23.09 -22.50 -9.66
N ASP A 5 22.51 -23.56 -10.22
CA ASP A 5 21.93 -23.54 -11.55
C ASP A 5 20.66 -22.67 -11.54
N ILE A 6 20.65 -21.60 -12.32
CA ILE A 6 19.61 -20.54 -12.32
C ILE A 6 18.39 -20.94 -13.20
N ASN A 7 18.42 -22.13 -13.83
CA ASN A 7 17.48 -22.50 -14.89
C ASN A 7 16.25 -23.29 -14.42
N ASP A 8 16.14 -23.67 -13.15
CA ASP A 8 15.03 -24.52 -12.68
C ASP A 8 13.75 -23.71 -12.36
N GLY A 9 13.75 -22.39 -12.57
CA GLY A 9 12.60 -21.52 -12.27
C GLY A 9 12.28 -21.40 -10.77
N GLU A 10 13.09 -22.03 -9.91
CA GLU A 10 12.97 -21.99 -8.46
C GLU A 10 14.03 -21.07 -7.84
N ALA A 11 13.59 -20.19 -6.95
CA ALA A 11 14.46 -19.26 -6.24
C ALA A 11 15.08 -19.94 -5.01
N HIS A 12 16.30 -20.47 -5.15
CA HIS A 12 17.03 -21.04 -4.01
C HIS A 12 17.49 -19.94 -3.04
N ILE A 13 17.00 -19.99 -1.81
CA ILE A 13 17.48 -19.14 -0.72
C ILE A 13 18.82 -19.72 -0.25
N LYS A 14 19.87 -18.89 -0.15
CA LYS A 14 21.16 -19.37 0.35
C LYS A 14 21.01 -19.91 1.79
N PRO A 15 21.69 -21.02 2.13
CA PRO A 15 21.55 -21.68 3.43
C PRO A 15 21.92 -20.78 4.60
N GLU A 16 22.79 -19.78 4.40
CA GLU A 16 23.16 -18.76 5.39
C GLU A 16 21.99 -17.86 5.84
N TYR A 17 20.89 -17.81 5.09
CA TYR A 17 19.69 -17.04 5.43
C TYR A 17 18.52 -17.90 5.94
N ILE A 18 18.73 -19.21 6.07
CA ILE A 18 17.72 -20.13 6.62
C ILE A 18 17.92 -20.19 8.14
N LEU A 19 16.99 -19.61 8.90
CA LEU A 19 17.00 -19.74 10.36
C LEU A 19 16.77 -21.20 10.75
N PRO A 20 17.56 -21.76 11.68
CA PRO A 20 17.32 -23.10 12.22
C PRO A 20 15.91 -23.17 12.78
N LYS A 21 15.13 -24.14 12.33
CA LYS A 21 13.81 -24.41 12.90
C LYS A 21 14.01 -24.95 14.31
N GLU A 22 13.74 -24.14 15.31
CA GLU A 22 13.74 -24.64 16.69
C GLU A 22 12.70 -25.76 16.80
N ALA A 23 13.14 -26.92 17.30
CA ALA A 23 12.27 -28.04 17.59
C ALA A 23 11.27 -27.58 18.66
N SER A 24 10.04 -27.32 18.25
CA SER A 24 8.95 -27.09 19.19
C SER A 24 8.81 -28.35 20.04
N GLY A 25 9.21 -28.26 21.30
CA GLY A 25 9.12 -29.35 22.27
C GLY A 25 7.71 -29.95 22.33
N GLU A 26 7.69 -31.27 22.51
CA GLU A 26 6.49 -32.07 22.77
C GLU A 26 5.65 -31.40 23.85
N LYS A 27 4.46 -30.93 23.49
CA LYS A 27 3.44 -30.61 24.49
C LYS A 27 2.75 -31.91 24.87
N LYS A 28 3.05 -32.37 26.09
CA LYS A 28 2.24 -33.32 26.84
C LYS A 28 0.77 -32.91 26.79
N GLU A 29 -0.09 -33.85 26.41
CA GLU A 29 -1.53 -33.77 26.61
C GLU A 29 -1.79 -33.83 28.12
N GLU A 30 -2.30 -32.74 28.70
CA GLU A 30 -2.90 -32.76 30.04
C GLU A 30 -4.39 -33.08 29.90
N GLU A 31 -4.70 -34.31 30.28
CA GLU A 31 -6.02 -34.87 30.48
C GLU A 31 -6.67 -34.21 31.71
N SER A 32 -7.69 -33.36 31.49
CA SER A 32 -8.57 -32.90 32.56
C SER A 32 -9.77 -33.83 32.64
N GLY A 33 -9.84 -34.60 33.73
CA GLY A 33 -10.83 -35.65 33.94
C GLY A 33 -12.28 -35.18 33.98
N ALA A 34 -13.17 -36.07 33.55
CA ALA A 34 -14.58 -36.08 33.92
C ALA A 34 -15.02 -37.53 34.18
N SER A 35 -15.72 -37.69 35.30
CA SER A 35 -16.20 -38.91 35.93
C SER A 35 -16.98 -39.85 35.00
N GLU A 36 -16.82 -41.14 35.28
CA GLU A 36 -17.55 -42.27 34.69
C GLU A 36 -19.07 -42.16 34.81
N GLY A 37 -19.78 -42.61 33.77
CA GLY A 37 -21.24 -42.76 33.76
C GLY A 37 -21.81 -43.14 32.39
N ALA A 38 -21.73 -44.43 32.05
CA ALA A 38 -22.62 -45.26 31.22
C ALA A 38 -23.24 -44.74 29.89
N ASP A 39 -22.83 -45.44 28.81
CA ASP A 39 -23.64 -46.06 27.75
C ASP A 39 -24.36 -45.24 26.65
N SER A 40 -24.43 -45.86 25.46
CA SER A 40 -25.28 -45.58 24.30
C SER A 40 -24.76 -44.62 23.20
N THR A 41 -24.13 -45.25 22.19
CA THR A 41 -24.17 -44.95 20.75
C THR A 41 -24.90 -43.70 20.27
N SER A 42 -24.16 -42.73 19.70
CA SER A 42 -24.51 -42.04 18.44
C SER A 42 -23.46 -40.97 18.11
N GLU A 43 -22.84 -41.05 16.93
CA GLU A 43 -21.96 -40.00 16.41
C GLU A 43 -22.72 -38.67 16.28
N PRO A 44 -22.17 -37.53 16.78
CA PRO A 44 -22.78 -36.24 16.53
C PRO A 44 -22.50 -35.78 15.09
N PRO A 45 -23.46 -35.15 14.41
CA PRO A 45 -23.35 -34.79 13.00
C PRO A 45 -22.21 -33.79 12.80
N GLN A 46 -21.28 -34.12 11.91
CA GLN A 46 -20.16 -33.25 11.57
C GLN A 46 -20.67 -31.89 11.07
N LYS A 47 -20.55 -30.87 11.91
CA LYS A 47 -20.81 -29.48 11.51
C LYS A 47 -19.85 -29.14 10.37
N LYS A 48 -20.40 -28.99 9.15
CA LYS A 48 -19.68 -28.50 7.97
C LYS A 48 -18.82 -27.30 8.36
N GLN A 49 -17.51 -27.46 8.33
CA GLN A 49 -16.58 -26.37 8.59
C GLN A 49 -16.82 -25.30 7.53
N LYS A 50 -17.40 -24.17 7.95
CA LYS A 50 -17.44 -22.97 7.11
C LYS A 50 -15.98 -22.59 6.86
N PHE A 51 -15.51 -22.73 5.63
CA PHE A 51 -14.26 -22.14 5.15
C PHE A 51 -14.39 -20.61 5.17
N THR A 52 -14.46 -20.03 6.36
CA THR A 52 -14.18 -18.61 6.55
C THR A 52 -12.69 -18.48 6.26
N GLY A 53 -12.32 -17.84 5.15
CA GLY A 53 -10.95 -17.67 4.64
C GLY A 53 -10.01 -16.86 5.54
N ARG A 54 -10.16 -16.97 6.87
CA ARG A 54 -9.31 -16.36 7.86
C ARG A 54 -8.32 -17.41 8.33
N ASN A 55 -7.06 -17.27 7.91
CA ASN A 55 -5.98 -18.15 8.34
C ASN A 55 -5.73 -17.97 9.85
N LYS A 56 -6.49 -18.70 10.69
CA LYS A 56 -6.42 -18.63 12.16
C LYS A 56 -5.08 -19.10 12.71
N LYS A 57 -4.28 -19.81 11.90
CA LYS A 57 -2.93 -20.28 12.24
C LYS A 57 -1.84 -19.23 11.98
N ARG A 58 -2.18 -18.04 11.44
CA ARG A 58 -1.20 -16.96 11.31
C ARG A 58 -0.67 -16.59 12.70
N PRO A 59 0.65 -16.64 12.96
CA PRO A 59 1.20 -16.22 14.23
C PRO A 59 0.82 -14.76 14.47
N LYS A 60 0.26 -14.48 15.66
CA LYS A 60 -0.06 -13.10 16.05
C LYS A 60 1.27 -12.39 16.22
N LEU A 61 1.54 -11.40 15.37
CA LEU A 61 2.71 -10.54 15.52
C LEU A 61 2.69 -9.93 16.92
N VAL A 62 3.77 -10.11 17.68
CA VAL A 62 3.90 -9.57 19.03
C VAL A 62 3.72 -8.05 18.93
N LYS A 63 2.69 -7.53 19.61
CA LYS A 63 2.42 -6.09 19.60
C LYS A 63 3.44 -5.41 20.50
N VAL A 64 4.35 -4.67 19.90
CA VAL A 64 5.28 -3.81 20.64
C VAL A 64 4.48 -2.75 21.41
N PRO A 65 4.75 -2.52 22.71
CA PRO A 65 4.02 -1.56 23.52
C PRO A 65 4.17 -0.14 22.93
N LYS A 66 3.09 0.65 22.97
CA LYS A 66 3.09 2.01 22.42
C LYS A 66 4.07 2.94 23.13
N SER A 67 4.33 2.70 24.41
CA SER A 67 5.30 3.43 25.22
C SER A 67 6.74 3.31 24.70
N SER A 68 7.07 2.25 23.96
CA SER A 68 8.41 2.12 23.34
C SER A 68 8.59 3.01 22.10
N LYS A 69 7.49 3.51 21.52
CA LYS A 69 7.53 4.32 20.29
C LYS A 69 7.55 5.79 20.65
N LEU A 70 8.37 6.55 19.94
CA LEU A 70 8.38 8.00 20.06
C LEU A 70 7.06 8.61 19.58
N CYS A 71 6.56 9.60 20.32
CA CYS A 71 5.38 10.37 19.95
C CYS A 71 5.52 10.97 18.55
N ARG A 72 4.48 10.84 17.73
CA ARG A 72 4.46 11.31 16.33
C ARG A 72 4.80 12.80 16.20
N GLN A 73 4.37 13.60 17.16
CA GLN A 73 4.58 15.04 17.14
C GLN A 73 6.04 15.44 17.38
N LEU A 74 6.84 14.53 17.96
CA LEU A 74 8.26 14.70 18.21
C LEU A 74 9.14 14.22 17.04
N TRP A 75 8.57 13.58 16.02
CA TRP A 75 9.37 13.06 14.90
C TRP A 75 10.15 14.19 14.21
N CYS A 76 9.50 15.33 14.00
CA CYS A 76 10.11 16.51 13.38
C CYS A 76 10.58 17.55 14.41
N LEU A 77 10.97 17.14 15.62
CA LEU A 77 11.55 18.05 16.62
C LEU A 77 12.84 18.66 16.07
N ARG A 78 12.95 20.00 16.07
CA ARG A 78 14.15 20.68 15.59
C ARG A 78 15.19 20.79 16.72
N VAL A 79 16.45 21.00 16.34
CA VAL A 79 17.52 21.30 17.31
C VAL A 79 17.13 22.54 18.11
N GLY A 80 17.20 22.44 19.45
CA GLY A 80 16.85 23.53 20.36
C GLY A 80 15.36 23.66 20.73
N GLU A 81 14.47 22.83 20.16
CA GLU A 81 13.06 22.80 20.56
C GLU A 81 12.81 21.85 21.75
N ASP A 82 11.95 22.27 22.67
CA ASP A 82 11.55 21.45 23.80
C ASP A 82 10.54 20.35 23.40
N PRO A 83 10.78 19.07 23.73
CA PRO A 83 9.82 18.00 23.45
C PRO A 83 8.45 18.20 24.14
N LYS A 84 8.43 18.81 25.32
CA LYS A 84 7.21 19.00 26.12
C LYS A 84 6.26 20.01 25.50
N THR A 85 6.77 21.04 24.82
CA THR A 85 5.93 22.10 24.23
C THR A 85 5.32 21.65 22.90
N LYS A 86 5.99 20.74 22.19
CA LYS A 86 5.56 20.31 20.86
C LYS A 86 4.35 19.37 20.88
N CYS A 87 4.23 18.52 21.90
CA CYS A 87 3.09 17.60 22.05
C CYS A 87 1.88 18.29 22.69
N THR A 88 0.81 18.49 21.91
CA THR A 88 -0.44 19.11 22.39
C THR A 88 -1.34 18.16 23.19
N TYR A 89 -1.03 16.86 23.24
CA TYR A 89 -1.91 15.87 23.85
C TYR A 89 -1.55 15.62 25.33
N PRO A 90 -2.49 15.82 26.27
CA PRO A 90 -2.18 15.80 27.71
C PRO A 90 -1.80 14.41 28.24
N ASN A 91 -2.42 13.34 27.73
CA ASN A 91 -2.23 11.96 28.23
C ASN A 91 -1.60 11.06 27.16
N CYS A 92 -0.47 11.48 26.58
CA CYS A 92 0.15 10.76 25.46
C CYS A 92 0.56 9.33 25.84
N VAL A 93 0.12 8.35 25.05
CA VAL A 93 0.42 6.92 25.24
C VAL A 93 1.80 6.54 24.68
N PHE A 94 2.45 7.47 23.98
CA PHE A 94 3.76 7.30 23.36
C PHE A 94 4.85 7.95 24.22
N SER A 95 6.11 7.51 24.06
CA SER A 95 7.23 8.12 24.77
C SER A 95 7.49 9.55 24.30
N HIS A 96 7.81 10.43 25.26
CA HIS A 96 8.33 11.78 25.02
C HIS A 96 9.83 11.91 25.30
N ASP A 97 10.46 10.84 25.76
CA ASP A 97 11.89 10.81 26.01
C ASP A 97 12.64 10.51 24.72
N VAL A 98 13.21 11.57 24.14
CA VAL A 98 13.95 11.52 22.88
C VAL A 98 15.31 10.84 23.06
N ALA A 99 15.98 11.06 24.19
CA ALA A 99 17.32 10.54 24.41
C ALA A 99 17.30 9.01 24.53
N THR A 100 16.37 8.45 25.32
CA THR A 100 16.23 6.99 25.39
C THR A 100 15.74 6.39 24.08
N PHE A 101 14.92 7.10 23.31
CA PHE A 101 14.52 6.63 21.99
C PHE A 101 15.71 6.52 21.03
N LEU A 102 16.58 7.54 20.97
CA LEU A 102 17.75 7.55 20.09
C LEU A 102 18.78 6.49 20.50
N ASN A 103 18.95 6.23 21.81
CA ASN A 103 19.82 5.16 22.29
C ASN A 103 19.30 3.75 21.97
N ASN A 104 17.98 3.56 21.97
CA ASN A 104 17.34 2.30 21.59
C ASN A 104 17.14 2.16 20.08
N LYS A 105 17.37 3.22 19.32
CA LYS A 105 17.24 3.21 17.87
C LYS A 105 18.35 2.34 17.30
N GLY A 106 17.98 1.38 16.45
CA GLY A 106 18.96 0.56 15.75
C GLY A 106 19.87 1.37 14.84
N GLU A 107 20.97 0.75 14.45
CA GLU A 107 21.95 1.34 13.52
C GLU A 107 21.28 1.86 12.24
N ASP A 108 21.80 2.97 11.74
CA ASP A 108 21.33 3.52 10.47
C ASP A 108 21.71 2.59 9.31
N ARG A 109 20.82 2.51 8.31
CA ARG A 109 21.02 1.66 7.12
C ARG A 109 22.08 2.22 6.16
N GLY A 110 22.51 3.46 6.36
CA GLY A 110 23.48 4.15 5.53
C GLY A 110 23.83 5.51 6.13
N THR A 111 24.80 6.19 5.52
CA THR A 111 25.39 7.42 6.04
C THR A 111 24.63 8.68 5.64
N GLU A 112 24.07 8.73 4.43
CA GLU A 112 23.45 9.95 3.87
C GLU A 112 21.92 9.84 3.78
N CYS A 113 21.22 10.92 4.14
CA CYS A 113 19.77 10.99 4.02
C CYS A 113 19.36 11.75 2.77
N HIS A 114 18.78 11.04 1.80
CA HIS A 114 18.29 11.66 0.57
C HIS A 114 17.37 12.85 0.82
N ASN A 115 16.40 12.72 1.75
CA ASN A 115 15.45 13.79 2.04
C ASN A 115 16.11 15.06 2.59
N PHE A 116 17.10 14.90 3.46
CA PHE A 116 17.81 16.04 4.03
C PHE A 116 18.67 16.72 2.96
N ARG A 117 19.39 15.94 2.14
CA ARG A 117 20.24 16.45 1.07
C ARG A 117 19.46 17.16 -0.05
N THR A 118 18.28 16.68 -0.41
CA THR A 118 17.47 17.26 -1.49
C THR A 118 16.59 18.42 -1.02
N TYR A 119 15.91 18.26 0.12
CA TYR A 119 14.90 19.22 0.58
C TYR A 119 15.39 20.12 1.73
N GLY A 120 16.56 19.85 2.33
CA GLY A 120 17.08 20.57 3.48
C GLY A 120 16.45 20.19 4.82
N MET A 121 15.44 19.30 4.84
CA MET A 121 14.79 18.81 6.05
C MET A 121 14.21 17.41 5.82
N CYS A 122 14.43 16.51 6.76
CA CYS A 122 13.85 15.17 6.70
C CYS A 122 12.49 15.11 7.42
N PRO A 123 11.38 14.76 6.73
CA PRO A 123 10.06 14.66 7.35
C PRO A 123 9.92 13.45 8.28
N TYR A 124 10.82 12.48 8.21
CA TYR A 124 10.89 11.37 9.15
C TYR A 124 11.64 11.75 10.44
N GLY A 125 12.46 12.81 10.39
CA GLY A 125 13.26 13.34 11.49
C GLY A 125 13.89 12.27 12.36
N LEU A 126 13.62 12.27 13.67
CA LEU A 126 14.25 11.37 14.64
C LEU A 126 13.99 9.87 14.37
N MET A 127 12.93 9.52 13.64
CA MET A 127 12.60 8.14 13.25
C MET A 127 13.35 7.66 11.99
N CYS A 128 14.06 8.55 11.29
CA CYS A 128 14.70 8.21 10.02
C CYS A 128 15.78 7.13 10.19
N SER A 129 15.82 6.17 9.28
CA SER A 129 16.87 5.12 9.22
C SER A 129 18.20 5.60 8.63
N PHE A 130 18.29 6.89 8.31
CA PHE A 130 19.50 7.60 7.84
C PHE A 130 19.69 8.83 8.73
N GLY A 131 19.53 8.63 10.05
CA GLY A 131 19.52 9.72 11.02
C GLY A 131 20.88 10.40 11.18
N SER A 132 21.97 9.67 10.99
CA SER A 132 23.35 10.14 11.22
C SER A 132 23.71 11.42 10.45
N ASP A 133 23.10 11.67 9.30
CA ASP A 133 23.34 12.86 8.46
C ASP A 133 22.64 14.13 8.98
N HIS A 134 21.47 13.97 9.63
CA HIS A 134 20.60 15.11 9.96
C HIS A 134 20.17 15.17 11.44
N ILE A 135 20.43 14.15 12.26
CA ILE A 135 20.14 14.15 13.69
C ILE A 135 21.37 14.70 14.41
N GLU A 136 21.20 15.83 15.08
CA GLU A 136 22.24 16.47 15.89
C GLU A 136 21.73 16.58 17.32
N GLY A 137 22.34 15.82 18.24
CA GLY A 137 21.87 15.68 19.62
C GLY A 137 20.47 15.08 19.69
N THR A 138 19.51 15.85 20.19
CA THR A 138 18.10 15.44 20.35
C THR A 138 17.17 16.00 19.27
N GLY A 139 17.71 16.64 18.22
CA GLY A 139 16.92 17.34 17.22
C GLY A 139 17.28 16.99 15.78
N ASN A 140 16.34 17.27 14.88
CA ASN A 140 16.54 17.23 13.44
C ASN A 140 17.10 18.58 12.98
N LYS A 141 18.28 18.56 12.37
CA LYS A 141 18.90 19.71 11.73
C LYS A 141 18.11 20.11 10.48
N VAL A 142 18.07 21.40 10.20
CA VAL A 142 17.42 21.96 9.02
C VAL A 142 18.43 22.84 8.29
N ASN A 143 18.63 22.57 7.00
CA ASN A 143 19.34 23.48 6.11
C ASN A 143 18.32 24.51 5.58
N GLU A 144 18.33 25.71 6.16
CA GLU A 144 17.33 26.75 5.88
C GLU A 144 17.32 27.19 4.42
N GLU A 145 18.47 27.26 3.75
CA GLU A 145 18.55 27.71 2.35
C GLU A 145 17.85 26.75 1.37
N LEU A 146 18.02 25.45 1.59
CA LEU A 146 17.35 24.42 0.80
C LEU A 146 15.88 24.31 1.22
N TRP A 147 15.62 24.36 2.52
CA TRP A 147 14.26 24.21 3.03
C TRP A 147 13.33 25.31 2.53
N GLU A 148 13.76 26.57 2.52
CA GLU A 148 12.89 27.67 2.07
C GLU A 148 12.56 27.58 0.57
N LYS A 149 13.43 26.97 -0.25
CA LYS A 149 13.17 26.70 -1.67
C LYS A 149 12.11 25.63 -1.92
N PHE A 150 11.97 24.67 -1.00
CA PHE A 150 11.11 23.49 -1.17
C PHE A 150 9.87 23.48 -0.28
N LYS A 151 9.84 24.22 0.83
CA LYS A 151 8.74 24.29 1.80
C LYS A 151 7.38 24.60 1.16
N ASN A 152 7.36 25.45 0.13
CA ASN A 152 6.13 25.87 -0.56
C ASN A 152 5.83 25.06 -1.84
N LYS A 153 6.72 24.14 -2.24
CA LYS A 153 6.54 23.34 -3.45
C LYS A 153 5.86 22.01 -3.11
N PRO A 154 4.95 21.52 -3.96
CA PRO A 154 4.38 20.19 -3.76
C PRO A 154 5.49 19.12 -3.89
N PRO A 155 5.46 18.06 -3.06
CA PRO A 155 6.47 17.00 -3.11
C PRO A 155 6.41 16.20 -4.42
N VAL A 156 5.24 16.16 -5.08
CA VAL A 156 5.03 15.49 -6.35
C VAL A 156 4.21 16.38 -7.31
N THR A 157 4.57 16.36 -8.58
CA THR A 157 3.96 17.19 -9.62
C THR A 157 2.57 16.71 -10.04
N ASN A 158 2.31 15.40 -9.96
CA ASN A 158 1.03 14.79 -10.35
C ASN A 158 0.00 14.77 -9.20
N THR A 159 -0.18 15.90 -8.52
CA THR A 159 -1.19 16.02 -7.45
C THR A 159 -2.39 16.81 -7.95
N LEU A 160 -3.55 16.17 -8.00
CA LEU A 160 -4.81 16.87 -8.25
C LEU A 160 -5.21 17.71 -7.02
N LYS A 161 -5.62 18.95 -7.23
CA LYS A 161 -6.18 19.79 -6.15
C LYS A 161 -7.43 19.10 -5.57
N LYS A 162 -7.67 19.24 -4.26
CA LYS A 162 -8.84 18.63 -3.59
C LYS A 162 -10.16 18.99 -4.24
N GLU A 163 -10.30 20.21 -4.72
CA GLU A 163 -11.49 20.68 -5.43
C GLU A 163 -11.72 19.89 -6.73
N VAL A 164 -10.67 19.67 -7.52
CA VAL A 164 -10.73 18.85 -8.73
C VAL A 164 -11.06 17.40 -8.39
N GLN A 165 -10.46 16.83 -7.34
CA GLN A 165 -10.81 15.49 -6.86
C GLN A 165 -12.30 15.41 -6.47
N GLN A 166 -12.83 16.41 -5.78
CA GLN A 166 -14.24 16.47 -5.41
C GLN A 166 -15.16 16.57 -6.64
N LEU A 167 -14.77 17.35 -7.66
CA LEU A 167 -15.51 17.43 -8.93
C LEU A 167 -15.52 16.08 -9.66
N LEU A 168 -14.38 15.38 -9.69
CA LEU A 168 -14.26 14.04 -10.28
C LEU A 168 -15.12 13.02 -9.52
N TRP A 169 -15.07 12.99 -8.18
CA TRP A 169 -15.92 12.13 -7.36
C TRP A 169 -17.41 12.39 -7.58
N LYS A 170 -17.78 13.67 -7.75
CA LYS A 170 -19.15 14.09 -8.04
C LYS A 170 -19.53 13.92 -9.52
N ARG A 171 -18.61 13.46 -10.38
CA ARG A 171 -18.77 13.36 -11.85
C ARG A 171 -19.21 14.69 -12.51
N LYS A 172 -18.77 15.81 -11.95
CA LYS A 172 -19.08 17.18 -12.43
C LYS A 172 -17.88 17.86 -13.08
N TYR A 173 -16.77 17.15 -13.25
CA TYR A 173 -15.59 17.69 -13.91
C TYR A 173 -15.83 17.82 -15.42
N ASP A 174 -15.44 18.95 -16.00
CA ASP A 174 -15.55 19.18 -17.43
C ASP A 174 -14.40 18.49 -18.19
N PHE A 175 -14.74 17.47 -18.98
CA PHE A 175 -13.80 16.69 -19.79
C PHE A 175 -13.72 17.15 -21.25
N THR A 176 -14.31 18.29 -21.62
CA THR A 176 -14.29 18.81 -23.00
C THR A 176 -12.90 18.80 -23.64
N LYS A 177 -11.89 19.34 -22.94
CA LYS A 177 -10.50 19.37 -23.41
C LYS A 177 -9.90 17.97 -23.59
N ALA A 178 -10.16 17.06 -22.65
CA ALA A 178 -9.66 15.69 -22.72
C ALA A 178 -10.32 14.93 -23.88
N MET A 179 -11.61 15.13 -24.11
CA MET A 179 -12.34 14.53 -25.24
C MET A 179 -11.84 15.06 -26.59
N GLN A 180 -11.52 16.35 -26.71
CA GLN A 180 -10.93 16.91 -27.93
C GLN A 180 -9.55 16.31 -28.21
N ALA A 181 -8.67 16.24 -27.20
CA ALA A 181 -7.37 15.61 -27.34
C ALA A 181 -7.47 14.12 -27.70
N HIS A 182 -8.41 13.40 -27.10
CA HIS A 182 -8.67 12.00 -27.44
C HIS A 182 -9.14 11.84 -28.89
N ARG A 183 -10.03 12.72 -29.38
CA ARG A 183 -10.50 12.70 -30.77
C ARG A 183 -9.37 12.96 -31.75
N ALA A 184 -8.54 13.98 -31.49
CA ALA A 184 -7.38 14.28 -32.32
C ALA A 184 -6.38 13.11 -32.35
N ALA A 185 -6.06 12.53 -31.20
CA ALA A 185 -5.18 11.36 -31.12
C ALA A 185 -5.76 10.13 -31.83
N HIS A 186 -7.09 9.94 -31.74
CA HIS A 186 -7.78 8.87 -32.46
C HIS A 186 -7.76 9.08 -33.97
N GLU A 187 -8.00 10.31 -34.45
CA GLU A 187 -7.91 10.67 -35.87
C GLU A 187 -6.50 10.46 -36.43
N GLU A 188 -5.47 10.84 -35.68
CA GLU A 188 -4.07 10.57 -36.04
C GLU A 188 -3.76 9.06 -36.08
N ALA A 189 -4.28 8.29 -35.13
CA ALA A 189 -4.12 6.84 -35.11
C ALA A 189 -4.83 6.18 -36.29
N THR A 190 -6.07 6.57 -36.60
CA THR A 190 -6.82 6.03 -37.75
C THR A 190 -6.22 6.44 -39.08
N SER A 191 -5.63 7.64 -39.18
CA SER A 191 -4.95 8.08 -40.41
C SER A 191 -3.69 7.25 -40.68
N LYS A 192 -2.93 6.91 -39.63
CA LYS A 192 -1.75 6.02 -39.75
C LYS A 192 -2.13 4.57 -40.04
N ILE A 193 -3.28 4.10 -39.56
CA ILE A 193 -3.82 2.78 -39.90
C ILE A 193 -4.32 2.77 -41.35
N GLY A 194 -4.99 3.82 -41.82
CA GLY A 194 -5.43 3.95 -43.22
C GLY A 194 -4.27 4.01 -44.22
N GLU A 195 -3.14 4.63 -43.87
CA GLU A 195 -1.91 4.60 -44.69
C GLU A 195 -1.25 3.20 -44.70
N ALA A 196 -1.38 2.43 -43.62
CA ALA A 196 -0.91 1.05 -43.55
C ALA A 196 -1.85 0.05 -44.27
N GLU A 197 -3.16 0.28 -44.22
CA GLU A 197 -4.17 -0.55 -44.87
C GLU A 197 -4.25 -0.31 -46.39
N LEU A 198 -3.96 0.92 -46.86
CA LEU A 198 -3.84 1.23 -48.30
C LEU A 198 -2.62 0.57 -48.96
N ALA A 199 -1.67 0.08 -48.17
CA ALA A 199 -0.55 -0.74 -48.65
C ALA A 199 -0.89 -2.24 -48.72
N THR A 200 -2.05 -2.69 -48.22
CA THR A 200 -2.33 -4.13 -48.05
C THR A 200 -3.71 -4.64 -48.45
N GLN A 201 -4.63 -3.86 -49.03
CA GLN A 201 -5.95 -4.37 -49.41
C GLN A 201 -6.27 -4.26 -50.91
N ASP A 202 -5.68 -5.19 -51.67
CA ASP A 202 -6.48 -6.05 -52.54
C ASP A 202 -7.14 -7.11 -51.64
N MET A 203 -8.40 -7.46 -51.93
CA MET A 203 -9.23 -8.55 -51.37
C MET A 203 -10.19 -8.27 -50.19
N SER A 204 -11.45 -8.01 -50.61
CA SER A 204 -12.74 -8.51 -50.09
C SER A 204 -13.21 -8.18 -48.66
N VAL A 205 -14.26 -7.35 -48.67
CA VAL A 205 -15.25 -7.02 -47.63
C VAL A 205 -16.19 -8.21 -47.38
N GLU A 206 -16.46 -8.52 -46.11
CA GLU A 206 -17.75 -9.08 -45.64
C GLU A 206 -18.15 -8.34 -44.37
N GLU A 207 -19.41 -7.93 -44.33
CA GLU A 207 -20.01 -6.90 -43.50
C GLU A 207 -20.57 -7.51 -42.19
N SER A 208 -20.20 -6.99 -41.01
CA SER A 208 -20.87 -7.34 -39.75
C SER A 208 -21.31 -6.11 -38.96
N GLU A 209 -22.62 -6.04 -38.79
CA GLU A 209 -23.50 -5.13 -38.06
C GLU A 209 -22.87 -4.18 -37.01
N LYS A 210 -23.06 -2.87 -37.23
CA LYS A 210 -22.74 -1.79 -36.29
C LYS A 210 -23.68 -1.77 -35.08
N THR A 211 -23.20 -2.16 -33.90
CA THR A 211 -23.81 -1.76 -32.62
C THR A 211 -23.21 -0.44 -32.10
N LYS A 212 -24.06 0.37 -31.45
CA LYS A 212 -23.76 1.76 -31.10
C LYS A 212 -22.94 1.84 -29.80
N ALA A 213 -21.65 2.18 -29.91
CA ALA A 213 -20.75 2.31 -28.76
C ALA A 213 -21.19 3.41 -27.78
N ILE A 214 -21.37 3.05 -26.51
CA ILE A 214 -21.62 3.99 -25.40
C ILE A 214 -20.30 4.14 -24.63
N GLY A 215 -19.45 5.05 -25.09
CA GLY A 215 -18.22 5.45 -24.38
C GLY A 215 -16.99 4.57 -24.64
N PRO A 216 -15.88 4.81 -23.90
CA PRO A 216 -14.57 4.20 -24.13
C PRO A 216 -14.41 2.80 -23.53
N ALA A 217 -15.48 2.23 -22.96
CA ALA A 217 -15.46 0.88 -22.44
C ALA A 217 -15.79 -0.10 -23.59
N PRO A 218 -14.94 -1.10 -23.87
CA PRO A 218 -15.30 -2.16 -24.81
C PRO A 218 -16.50 -2.96 -24.28
N GLU A 219 -17.29 -3.57 -25.17
CA GLU A 219 -18.55 -4.23 -24.81
C GLU A 219 -18.34 -5.42 -23.85
N GLU A 220 -17.14 -6.03 -23.84
CA GLU A 220 -16.71 -7.01 -22.84
C GLU A 220 -16.73 -6.50 -21.37
N ASP A 221 -16.68 -5.19 -21.13
CA ASP A 221 -16.76 -4.59 -19.78
C ASP A 221 -18.20 -4.26 -19.34
N LEU A 222 -19.22 -4.54 -20.17
CA LEU A 222 -20.61 -4.45 -19.75
C LEU A 222 -20.98 -5.66 -18.89
N ILE A 223 -20.83 -5.49 -17.57
CA ILE A 223 -21.25 -6.48 -16.57
C ILE A 223 -22.74 -6.78 -16.75
N LYS A 224 -23.07 -7.98 -17.25
CA LYS A 224 -24.45 -8.46 -17.35
C LYS A 224 -25.05 -8.52 -15.95
N LEU A 225 -25.99 -7.61 -15.67
CA LEU A 225 -26.72 -7.58 -14.41
C LEU A 225 -27.39 -8.92 -14.17
N THR A 226 -27.18 -9.48 -12.98
CA THR A 226 -27.82 -10.73 -12.58
C THR A 226 -29.32 -10.54 -12.43
N SER A 227 -30.10 -11.62 -12.53
CA SER A 227 -31.57 -11.58 -12.47
C SER A 227 -32.13 -10.92 -11.21
N ARG A 228 -31.32 -10.85 -10.14
CA ARG A 228 -31.63 -10.24 -8.85
C ARG A 228 -31.46 -8.71 -8.83
N GLU A 229 -30.63 -8.17 -9.73
CA GLU A 229 -30.30 -6.74 -9.79
C GLU A 229 -31.22 -5.95 -10.72
N LYS A 230 -32.01 -6.65 -11.54
CA LYS A 230 -33.07 -6.05 -12.36
C LYS A 230 -34.25 -5.68 -11.45
N LYS A 231 -34.27 -4.44 -10.93
CA LYS A 231 -35.49 -3.88 -10.33
C LYS A 231 -36.55 -3.80 -11.43
N LYS A 232 -37.62 -4.61 -11.32
CA LYS A 232 -38.82 -4.44 -12.14
C LYS A 232 -39.40 -3.08 -11.78
N VAL A 233 -39.22 -2.08 -12.63
CA VAL A 233 -40.03 -0.87 -12.57
C VAL A 233 -41.41 -1.28 -13.10
N SER A 234 -42.37 -1.45 -12.20
CA SER A 234 -43.77 -1.51 -12.59
C SER A 234 -44.20 -0.11 -12.98
N VAL A 235 -44.37 0.11 -14.28
CA VAL A 235 -45.04 1.29 -14.81
C VAL A 235 -46.53 1.11 -14.51
N ILE A 236 -47.11 2.05 -13.74
CA ILE A 236 -48.54 2.32 -13.68
C ILE A 236 -48.85 3.27 -14.83
#